data_AF-S8CID9-F1
#
_entry.id   AF-S8CID9-F1
#
_cell.length_a   1.000
_cell.length_b   1.000
_cell.length_c   1.000
_cell.angle_alpha   90.00
_cell.angle_beta   90.00
_cell.angle_gamma   90.00
#
_symmetry.space_group_name_H-M   'P 1'
#
loop_
_entity.id
_entity.type
_entity.pdbx_description
1 polymer ?
#
loop_
_entity_poly.entity_id
_entity_poly.type
_entity_poly.pdbx_seq_one_letter_code
_entity_poly.pdbx_strand_id
1 'polypeptide(L)'
;MLFQVGGLGTRPTFFEMAAAQQLPSSLRSALTYSLGVLALRRPFIHKILDYEDEFFALLMLVLETHSLRTSADASFAESLYGLRRRGVKFKAKRSTLMTELNDGIHHVGLRRRQKILSVVFLVVLPYMKSKLQNIYNKEREATLQASLWGDNEDNLDDSGFVGGSGSSSVSRNLIPHGDTSITAIWLKRLRKTVFSCYPWLHAGNEGFSFAYQLLYLLDATGFYSLGLHALGMHVCRATGQELMDTSSRVSKIRSRERERLRGSPWLKALQGGLLTCAYAVLDYAQTGIIAAVFFFKMMEWWYQSAEERMSAPTVYPPPPPPPPPKVSR
;
A
#
# COMPACT_ATOMS: atom_id res chain seq x y z
N MET A 1 -19.41 -6.01 -10.80
CA MET A 1 -18.90 -6.87 -11.88
C MET A 1 -17.61 -7.49 -11.38
N LEU A 2 -17.50 -8.82 -11.36
CA LEU A 2 -16.28 -9.50 -10.89
C LEU A 2 -15.33 -9.68 -12.06
N PHE A 3 -14.10 -9.19 -11.93
CA PHE A 3 -13.03 -9.46 -12.89
C PHE A 3 -12.52 -10.88 -12.67
N GLN A 4 -13.25 -11.87 -13.16
CA GLN A 4 -12.83 -13.27 -13.10
C GLN A 4 -11.86 -13.54 -14.26
N VAL A 5 -10.57 -13.70 -13.93
CA VAL A 5 -9.52 -13.90 -14.92
C VAL A 5 -9.24 -15.39 -15.03
N GLY A 6 -10.07 -16.07 -15.84
CA GLY A 6 -9.70 -17.31 -16.55
C GLY A 6 -9.18 -18.49 -15.72
N GLY A 7 -9.98 -19.04 -14.80
CA GLY A 7 -9.67 -20.35 -14.20
C GLY A 7 -10.91 -21.14 -13.79
N LEU A 8 -10.87 -22.46 -14.02
CA LEU A 8 -11.87 -23.42 -13.56
C LEU A 8 -11.47 -23.89 -12.15
N GLY A 9 -12.40 -23.86 -11.19
CA GLY A 9 -12.18 -24.36 -9.82
C GLY A 9 -12.26 -23.31 -8.71
N THR A 10 -12.17 -23.77 -7.46
CA THR A 10 -12.30 -22.95 -6.23
C THR A 10 -11.00 -22.26 -5.82
N ARG A 11 -9.86 -22.77 -6.29
CA ARG A 11 -8.53 -22.20 -6.08
C ARG A 11 -8.25 -21.06 -7.08
N PRO A 12 -7.76 -19.90 -6.62
CA PRO A 12 -7.43 -18.80 -7.51
C PRO A 12 -6.12 -19.03 -8.27
N THR A 13 -6.00 -18.45 -9.47
CA THR A 13 -4.76 -18.54 -10.24
C THR A 13 -3.64 -17.72 -9.58
N PHE A 14 -2.39 -18.03 -9.92
CA PHE A 14 -1.25 -17.22 -9.50
C PHE A 14 -1.42 -15.75 -9.90
N PHE A 15 -1.89 -15.49 -11.12
CA PHE A 15 -2.11 -14.13 -11.63
C PHE A 15 -3.23 -13.40 -10.87
N GLU A 16 -4.32 -14.08 -10.52
CA GLU A 16 -5.38 -13.50 -9.67
C GLU A 16 -4.83 -13.12 -8.28
N MET A 17 -3.99 -13.96 -7.68
CA MET A 17 -3.33 -13.67 -6.39
C MET A 17 -2.32 -12.51 -6.50
N ALA A 18 -1.48 -12.52 -7.54
CA ALA A 18 -0.47 -11.49 -7.77
C ALA A 18 -1.10 -10.12 -8.04
N ALA A 19 -2.17 -10.09 -8.84
CA ALA A 19 -2.93 -8.87 -9.10
C ALA A 19 -3.54 -8.30 -7.81
N ALA A 20 -4.13 -9.16 -6.97
CA ALA A 20 -4.66 -8.76 -5.66
C ALA A 20 -3.57 -8.23 -4.71
N GLN A 21 -2.36 -8.81 -4.71
CA GLN A 21 -1.26 -8.33 -3.88
C GLN A 21 -0.70 -6.98 -4.37
N GLN A 22 -0.66 -6.74 -5.68
CA GLN A 22 -0.08 -5.51 -6.25
C GLN A 22 -0.97 -4.29 -6.04
N LEU A 23 -2.29 -4.47 -5.91
CA LEU A 23 -3.26 -3.37 -5.89
C LEU A 23 -3.02 -2.32 -4.79
N PRO A 24 -2.76 -2.68 -3.51
CA PRO A 24 -2.47 -1.68 -2.49
C PRO A 24 -1.18 -0.89 -2.79
N SER A 25 -0.15 -1.54 -3.35
CA SER A 25 1.10 -0.86 -3.69
C SER A 25 0.93 0.13 -4.84
N SER A 26 0.13 -0.21 -5.86
CA SER A 26 -0.15 0.71 -6.97
C SER A 26 -1.04 1.87 -6.52
N LEU A 27 -2.02 1.61 -5.66
CA LEU A 27 -2.85 2.64 -5.04
C LEU A 27 -2.01 3.64 -4.26
N ARG A 28 -1.00 3.15 -3.50
CA ARG A 28 -0.05 4.03 -2.79
C ARG A 28 0.69 4.95 -3.75
N SER A 29 1.33 4.41 -4.79
CA SER A 29 2.09 5.21 -5.75
C SER A 29 1.22 6.23 -6.48
N ALA A 30 0.00 5.85 -6.87
CA ALA A 30 -0.96 6.76 -7.50
C ALA A 30 -1.39 7.89 -6.57
N LEU A 31 -1.63 7.58 -5.28
CA LEU A 31 -1.95 8.60 -4.28
C LEU A 31 -0.81 9.58 -4.07
N THR A 32 0.42 9.09 -3.83
CA THR A 32 1.61 9.93 -3.69
C THR A 32 1.78 10.85 -4.90
N TYR A 33 1.66 10.32 -6.12
CA TYR A 33 1.76 11.14 -7.33
C TYR A 33 0.64 12.20 -7.40
N SER A 34 -0.61 11.80 -7.18
CA SER A 34 -1.75 12.73 -7.22
C SER A 34 -1.64 13.83 -6.15
N LEU A 35 -1.20 13.49 -4.94
CA LEU A 35 -0.97 14.43 -3.85
C LEU A 35 0.20 15.37 -4.18
N GLY A 36 1.28 14.85 -4.79
CA GLY A 36 2.40 15.66 -5.25
C GLY A 36 1.99 16.71 -6.29
N VAL A 37 1.20 16.30 -7.29
CA VAL A 37 0.66 17.23 -8.30
C VAL A 37 -0.32 18.25 -7.66
N LEU A 38 -1.13 17.81 -6.70
CA LEU A 38 -2.09 18.69 -6.02
C LEU A 38 -1.38 19.66 -5.06
N ALA A 39 -0.24 19.27 -4.48
CA ALA A 39 0.60 20.10 -3.62
C ALA A 39 1.10 21.35 -4.34
N LEU A 40 1.38 21.26 -5.64
CA LEU A 40 1.76 22.41 -6.47
C LEU A 40 0.67 23.51 -6.51
N ARG A 41 -0.61 23.13 -6.35
CA ARG A 41 -1.75 24.07 -6.40
C ARG A 41 -2.21 24.55 -5.03
N ARG A 42 -1.96 23.79 -3.96
CA ARG A 42 -2.54 24.05 -2.63
C ARG A 42 -1.50 23.82 -1.53
N PRO A 43 -1.07 24.86 -0.81
CA PRO A 43 0.01 24.75 0.18
C PRO A 43 -0.35 23.88 1.39
N PHE A 44 -1.65 23.67 1.67
CA PHE A 44 -2.08 22.81 2.77
C PHE A 44 -1.75 21.32 2.53
N ILE A 45 -1.53 20.91 1.29
CA ILE A 45 -1.29 19.50 0.91
C ILE A 45 0.15 19.08 1.22
N HIS A 46 1.10 20.00 1.34
CA HIS A 46 2.46 19.67 1.79
C HIS A 46 2.46 18.98 3.15
N LYS A 47 1.58 19.40 4.08
CA LYS A 47 1.45 18.72 5.38
C LYS A 47 0.92 17.29 5.25
N ILE A 48 0.08 17.00 4.25
CA ILE A 48 -0.41 15.64 3.98
C ILE A 48 0.71 14.82 3.34
N LEU A 49 1.53 15.45 2.50
CA LEU A 49 2.70 14.86 1.85
C LEU A 49 3.75 14.39 2.88
N ASP A 50 3.99 15.21 3.91
CA ASP A 50 4.92 14.88 5.00
C ASP A 50 4.49 13.64 5.81
N TYR A 51 3.19 13.35 5.84
CA TYR A 51 2.59 12.21 6.54
C TYR A 51 1.92 11.20 5.58
N GLU A 52 2.48 11.03 4.38
CA GLU A 52 1.95 10.10 3.38
C GLU A 52 1.79 8.66 3.89
N ASP A 53 2.77 8.18 4.67
CA ASP A 53 2.75 6.85 5.26
C ASP A 53 1.55 6.65 6.19
N GLU A 54 1.32 7.62 7.07
CA GLU A 54 0.22 7.63 8.03
C GLU A 54 -1.12 7.74 7.32
N PHE A 55 -1.22 8.64 6.34
CA PHE A 55 -2.43 8.85 5.56
C PHE A 55 -2.80 7.58 4.78
N PHE A 56 -1.82 6.96 4.11
CA PHE A 56 -2.04 5.71 3.38
C PHE A 56 -2.43 4.56 4.32
N ALA A 57 -1.77 4.44 5.49
CA ALA A 57 -2.13 3.44 6.49
C ALA A 57 -3.55 3.64 7.02
N LEU A 58 -3.96 4.88 7.28
CA LEU A 58 -5.33 5.22 7.70
C LEU A 58 -6.34 4.87 6.59
N LEU A 59 -6.06 5.26 5.36
CA LEU A 59 -6.92 4.96 4.21
C LEU A 59 -7.09 3.44 4.04
N MET A 60 -5.98 2.69 4.03
CA MET A 60 -6.02 1.23 3.97
C MET A 60 -6.75 0.62 5.16
N LEU A 61 -6.60 1.17 6.36
CA LEU A 61 -7.34 0.71 7.55
C LEU A 61 -8.84 0.91 7.38
N VAL A 62 -9.29 2.06 6.87
CA VAL A 62 -10.71 2.32 6.59
C VAL A 62 -11.23 1.37 5.53
N LEU A 63 -10.51 1.20 4.42
CA LEU A 63 -10.89 0.31 3.32
C LEU A 63 -10.95 -1.15 3.74
N GLU A 64 -9.94 -1.65 4.46
CA GLU A 64 -9.90 -3.04 4.95
C GLU A 64 -10.95 -3.27 6.05
N THR A 65 -11.16 -2.31 6.95
CA THR A 65 -12.20 -2.40 7.97
C THR A 65 -13.59 -2.43 7.34
N HIS A 66 -13.83 -1.61 6.31
CA HIS A 66 -15.08 -1.61 5.57
C HIS A 66 -15.26 -2.91 4.78
N SER A 67 -14.23 -3.37 4.06
CA SER A 67 -14.28 -4.62 3.30
C SER A 67 -14.53 -5.83 4.20
N LEU A 68 -13.93 -5.92 5.38
CA LEU A 68 -14.25 -6.99 6.33
C LEU A 68 -15.64 -6.87 6.98
N ARG A 69 -16.19 -5.66 7.07
CA ARG A 69 -17.54 -5.44 7.61
C ARG A 69 -18.62 -5.75 6.57
N THR A 70 -18.40 -5.40 5.31
CA THR A 70 -19.36 -5.53 4.21
C THR A 70 -19.17 -6.82 3.40
N SER A 71 -17.94 -7.28 3.21
CA SER A 71 -17.62 -8.50 2.46
C SER A 71 -17.25 -9.68 3.35
N ALA A 72 -17.35 -9.51 4.68
CA ALA A 72 -17.19 -10.47 5.79
C ALA A 72 -15.91 -11.32 5.84
N ASP A 73 -15.37 -11.75 4.71
CA ASP A 73 -14.33 -12.75 4.58
C ASP A 73 -13.31 -12.40 3.48
N ALA A 74 -13.28 -11.17 2.93
CA ALA A 74 -12.29 -10.73 1.95
C ALA A 74 -11.55 -9.48 2.41
N SER A 75 -10.28 -9.34 2.04
CA SER A 75 -9.58 -8.04 2.06
C SER A 75 -10.07 -7.15 0.92
N PHE A 76 -9.86 -5.84 1.01
CA PHE A 76 -10.27 -4.88 -0.02
C PHE A 76 -9.81 -5.31 -1.42
N ALA A 77 -8.52 -5.62 -1.58
CA ALA A 77 -7.98 -6.02 -2.88
C ALA A 77 -8.56 -7.36 -3.36
N GLU A 78 -8.73 -8.32 -2.45
CA GLU A 78 -9.35 -9.62 -2.75
C GLU A 78 -10.81 -9.47 -3.21
N SER A 79 -11.58 -8.59 -2.56
CA SER A 79 -12.98 -8.33 -2.91
C SER A 79 -13.15 -7.76 -4.33
N LEU A 80 -12.17 -7.00 -4.83
CA LEU A 80 -12.16 -6.44 -6.18
C LEU A 80 -11.97 -7.51 -7.26
N TYR A 81 -11.17 -8.53 -6.96
CA TYR A 81 -10.90 -9.67 -7.86
C TYR A 81 -11.84 -10.86 -7.61
N GLY A 82 -12.87 -10.72 -6.77
CA GLY A 82 -13.81 -11.81 -6.46
C GLY A 82 -13.21 -12.93 -5.63
N LEU A 83 -12.19 -12.61 -4.83
CA LEU A 83 -11.50 -13.52 -3.94
C LEU A 83 -11.99 -13.36 -2.50
N ARG A 84 -11.98 -14.46 -1.73
CA ARG A 84 -12.35 -14.49 -0.32
C ARG A 84 -11.38 -15.35 0.48
N ARG A 85 -11.04 -14.91 1.67
CA ARG A 85 -10.34 -15.69 2.69
C ARG A 85 -11.28 -16.68 3.32
N ARG A 86 -10.74 -17.82 3.71
CA ARG A 86 -11.41 -18.84 4.51
C ARG A 86 -10.43 -19.33 5.55
N GLY A 87 -10.92 -19.51 6.78
CA GLY A 87 -10.09 -20.03 7.86
C GLY A 87 -9.86 -21.54 7.66
N VAL A 88 -8.61 -21.97 7.70
CA VAL A 88 -8.27 -23.39 7.81
C VAL A 88 -8.27 -23.75 9.29
N LYS A 89 -9.10 -24.72 9.69
CA LYS A 89 -8.89 -25.39 10.98
C LYS A 89 -7.72 -26.33 10.78
N PHE A 90 -6.54 -25.97 11.31
CA PHE A 90 -5.45 -26.92 11.46
C PHE A 90 -5.91 -28.03 12.42
N LYS A 91 -6.61 -29.04 11.89
CA LYS A 91 -6.85 -30.27 12.63
C LYS A 91 -5.52 -31.01 12.58
N ALA A 92 -4.70 -30.87 13.62
CA ALA A 92 -3.45 -31.61 13.78
C ALA A 92 -3.76 -33.09 13.56
N LYS A 93 -3.30 -33.64 12.43
CA LYS A 93 -3.57 -35.00 12.02
C LYS A 93 -2.70 -35.93 12.86
N ARG A 94 -3.23 -36.44 13.97
CA ARG A 94 -2.83 -37.75 14.49
C ARG A 94 -3.92 -38.72 14.05
N SER A 95 -3.55 -39.59 13.11
CA SER A 95 -4.34 -40.66 12.45
C SER A 95 -5.62 -40.23 11.73
N THR A 96 -5.63 -40.50 10.41
CA THR A 96 -6.68 -41.16 9.62
C THR A 96 -6.59 -40.63 8.19
N LEU A 97 -5.71 -41.26 7.41
CA LEU A 97 -5.91 -41.45 5.97
C LEU A 97 -7.11 -42.40 5.85
N MET A 98 -7.98 -42.25 4.85
CA MET A 98 -9.28 -42.94 4.68
C MET A 98 -10.52 -42.20 5.22
N THR A 99 -10.72 -40.94 4.82
CA THR A 99 -12.06 -40.35 4.66
C THR A 99 -11.98 -39.29 3.56
N GLU A 100 -11.50 -39.71 2.40
CA GLU A 100 -11.86 -39.04 1.14
C GLU A 100 -13.12 -39.73 0.63
N LEU A 101 -14.03 -38.95 0.04
CA LEU A 101 -15.40 -39.28 -0.36
C LEU A 101 -16.42 -38.90 0.72
N ASN A 102 -17.04 -37.73 0.50
CA ASN A 102 -18.33 -37.33 1.07
C ASN A 102 -18.34 -36.62 2.42
N ASP A 103 -17.61 -35.50 2.54
CA ASP A 103 -17.94 -34.51 3.57
C ASP A 103 -18.04 -33.13 2.92
N GLY A 104 -19.27 -32.60 2.85
CA GLY A 104 -19.53 -31.25 2.37
C GLY A 104 -18.63 -30.29 3.14
N ILE A 105 -17.78 -29.58 2.40
CA ILE A 105 -16.81 -28.63 2.95
C ILE A 105 -17.57 -27.67 3.86
N HIS A 106 -17.60 -27.95 5.17
CA HIS A 106 -18.26 -27.09 6.13
C HIS A 106 -17.50 -25.77 6.13
N HIS A 107 -18.05 -24.79 5.41
CA HIS A 107 -17.50 -23.46 5.23
C HIS A 107 -17.52 -22.71 6.56
N VAL A 108 -16.45 -22.85 7.35
CA VAL A 108 -16.31 -22.12 8.62
C VAL A 108 -15.86 -20.70 8.33
N GLY A 109 -16.77 -19.73 8.51
CA GLY A 109 -16.44 -18.31 8.42
C GLY A 109 -15.35 -17.89 9.41
N LEU A 110 -14.55 -16.88 9.08
CA LEU A 110 -13.39 -16.48 9.88
C LEU A 110 -13.78 -16.05 11.30
N ARG A 111 -12.95 -16.40 12.29
CA ARG A 111 -13.13 -15.95 13.69
C ARG A 111 -12.87 -14.44 13.79
N ARG A 112 -13.62 -13.72 14.64
CA ARG A 112 -13.43 -12.26 14.85
C ARG A 112 -11.97 -11.85 15.12
N ARG A 113 -11.23 -12.69 15.88
CA ARG A 113 -9.81 -12.47 16.17
C ARG A 113 -8.93 -12.58 14.92
N GLN A 114 -9.18 -13.57 14.05
CA GLN A 114 -8.45 -13.73 12.78
C GLN A 114 -8.73 -12.55 11.84
N LYS A 115 -9.97 -12.03 11.83
CA LYS A 115 -10.33 -10.83 11.05
C LYS A 115 -9.50 -9.63 11.49
N ILE A 116 -9.50 -9.31 12.78
CA ILE A 116 -8.73 -8.16 13.32
C ILE A 116 -7.23 -8.36 13.07
N LEU A 117 -6.69 -9.55 13.35
CA LEU A 117 -5.28 -9.86 13.10
C LEU A 117 -4.92 -9.70 11.62
N SER A 118 -5.82 -10.05 10.71
CA SER A 118 -5.58 -9.89 9.27
C SER A 118 -5.51 -8.43 8.83
N VAL A 119 -6.37 -7.54 9.38
CA VAL A 119 -6.28 -6.08 9.12
C VAL A 119 -4.99 -5.52 9.67
N VAL A 120 -4.71 -5.85 10.93
CA VAL A 120 -3.50 -5.38 11.61
C VAL A 120 -2.28 -5.82 10.81
N PHE A 121 -2.22 -7.07 10.35
CA PHE A 121 -1.13 -7.54 9.51
C PHE A 121 -1.04 -6.80 8.17
N LEU A 122 -2.17 -6.59 7.47
CA LEU A 122 -2.20 -5.87 6.18
C LEU A 122 -1.84 -4.40 6.26
N VAL A 123 -2.10 -3.73 7.38
CA VAL A 123 -1.88 -2.28 7.53
C VAL A 123 -0.58 -2.00 8.28
N VAL A 124 -0.37 -2.67 9.41
CA VAL A 124 0.79 -2.42 10.29
C VAL A 124 2.06 -2.96 9.66
N LEU A 125 2.04 -4.12 9.00
CA LEU A 125 3.25 -4.66 8.37
C LEU A 125 3.82 -3.74 7.28
N PRO A 126 3.04 -3.27 6.28
CA PRO A 126 3.59 -2.34 5.29
C PRO A 126 3.94 -0.99 5.89
N TYR A 127 3.20 -0.49 6.90
CA TYR A 127 3.57 0.74 7.60
C TYR A 127 4.93 0.61 8.30
N MET A 128 5.14 -0.48 9.04
CA MET A 128 6.41 -0.78 9.68
C MET A 128 7.54 -0.92 8.64
N LYS A 129 7.30 -1.68 7.55
CA LYS A 129 8.29 -1.83 6.45
C LYS A 129 8.67 -0.48 5.87
N SER A 130 7.69 0.40 5.61
CA SER A 130 7.91 1.75 5.08
C SER A 130 8.70 2.63 6.05
N LYS A 131 8.34 2.64 7.34
CA LYS A 131 9.09 3.39 8.36
C LYS A 131 10.52 2.89 8.53
N LEU A 132 10.74 1.58 8.52
CA LEU A 132 12.09 1.01 8.58
C LEU A 132 12.92 1.41 7.36
N GLN A 133 12.34 1.33 6.16
CA GLN A 133 13.00 1.76 4.92
C GLN A 133 13.34 3.25 4.94
N ASN A 134 12.43 4.11 5.42
CA ASN A 134 12.67 5.54 5.53
C ASN A 134 13.79 5.88 6.52
N ILE A 135 13.85 5.19 7.66
CA ILE A 135 14.94 5.38 8.64
C ILE A 135 16.26 4.91 8.03
N TYR A 136 16.28 3.73 7.39
CA TYR A 136 17.47 3.19 6.75
C TYR A 136 17.99 4.09 5.63
N ASN A 137 17.10 4.58 4.76
CA ASN A 137 17.46 5.46 3.65
C ASN A 137 18.04 6.79 4.15
N LYS A 138 17.44 7.42 5.16
CA LYS A 138 17.96 8.67 5.74
C LYS A 138 19.38 8.52 6.27
N GLU A 139 19.66 7.42 6.97
CA GLU A 139 21.00 7.16 7.50
C GLU A 139 22.00 6.79 6.41
N ARG A 140 21.56 6.00 5.43
CA ARG A 140 22.37 5.66 4.27
C ARG A 140 22.71 6.90 3.46
N GLU A 141 21.76 7.78 3.20
CA GLU A 141 21.96 9.05 2.49
C GLU A 141 22.88 9.98 3.26
N ALA A 142 22.71 10.13 4.58
CA ALA A 142 23.61 10.93 5.41
C ALA A 142 25.04 10.37 5.40
N THR A 143 25.19 9.05 5.48
CA THR A 143 26.50 8.37 5.41
C THR A 143 27.13 8.53 4.03
N LEU A 144 26.33 8.39 2.97
CA LEU A 144 26.78 8.57 1.59
C LEU A 144 27.18 10.02 1.33
N GLN A 145 26.37 11.00 1.75
CA GLN A 145 26.70 12.43 1.64
C GLN A 145 27.99 12.76 2.39
N ALA A 146 28.17 12.28 3.62
CA ALA A 146 29.41 12.48 4.37
C ALA A 146 30.63 11.82 3.68
N SER A 147 30.45 10.66 3.05
CA SER A 147 31.53 9.99 2.30
C SER A 147 31.85 10.63 0.94
N LEU A 148 30.85 11.24 0.28
CA LEU A 148 30.99 11.84 -1.04
C LEU A 148 31.50 13.28 -0.97
N TRP A 149 31.06 14.04 0.03
CA TRP A 149 31.44 15.44 0.20
C TRP A 149 32.55 15.66 1.23
N GLY A 150 32.94 14.61 1.98
CA GLY A 150 33.90 14.72 3.05
C GLY A 150 33.40 15.64 4.17
N ASP A 151 34.08 15.61 5.31
CA ASP A 151 33.85 16.51 6.45
C ASP A 151 34.34 17.94 6.15
N ASN A 152 33.94 18.52 5.00
CA ASN A 152 34.44 19.79 4.48
C ASN A 152 33.56 20.98 4.90
N GLU A 153 33.01 20.95 6.10
CA GLU A 153 32.47 22.16 6.76
C GLU A 153 33.25 22.56 8.02
N ASP A 154 34.35 21.87 8.36
CA ASP A 154 35.16 22.18 9.56
C ASP A 154 36.54 22.83 9.25
N ASN A 155 36.87 23.17 8.00
CA ASN A 155 38.17 23.81 7.66
C ASN A 155 38.10 24.80 6.48
N LEU A 156 37.22 25.80 6.54
CA LEU A 156 37.24 26.94 5.61
C LEU A 156 37.20 28.30 6.34
N ASP A 157 37.80 28.40 7.52
CA ASP A 157 37.90 29.66 8.28
C ASP A 157 39.29 29.90 8.90
N ASP A 158 40.37 29.50 8.21
CA ASP A 158 41.73 29.98 8.51
C ASP A 158 42.44 30.49 7.25
N SER A 159 41.93 31.58 6.69
CA SER A 159 42.76 32.52 5.95
C SER A 159 42.26 33.94 6.22
N GLY A 160 43.03 34.66 7.04
CA GLY A 160 42.67 35.99 7.49
C GLY A 160 42.54 37.01 6.37
N PHE A 161 41.36 37.60 6.24
CA PHE A 161 41.19 38.91 5.63
C PHE A 161 40.33 39.79 6.54
N VAL A 162 40.95 40.85 7.05
CA VAL A 162 40.37 41.85 7.95
C VAL A 162 39.50 42.82 7.13
N GLY A 163 38.22 42.98 7.49
CA GLY A 163 37.39 44.04 6.90
C GLY A 163 35.92 44.09 7.35
N GLY A 164 35.64 44.83 8.43
CA GLY A 164 34.52 45.77 8.51
C GLY A 164 33.07 45.29 8.68
N SER A 165 32.52 45.52 9.88
CA SER A 165 31.15 45.93 10.23
C SER A 165 29.93 45.22 9.62
N GLY A 166 29.11 44.62 10.51
CA GLY A 166 27.69 44.38 10.23
C GLY A 166 26.99 43.41 11.18
N SER A 167 26.47 43.94 12.30
CA SER A 167 25.29 43.48 13.05
C SER A 167 25.00 41.97 13.20
N SER A 168 25.28 41.50 14.41
CA SER A 168 24.62 40.44 15.18
C SER A 168 23.19 40.00 14.77
N SER A 169 23.05 38.70 14.45
CA SER A 169 22.00 37.84 15.03
C SER A 169 22.54 36.41 15.19
N VAL A 170 23.31 36.23 16.26
CA VAL A 170 23.87 34.96 16.68
C VAL A 170 22.73 34.09 17.24
N SER A 171 22.10 33.28 16.39
CA SER A 171 21.43 32.06 16.86
C SER A 171 22.52 31.05 17.20
N ARG A 172 22.99 31.21 18.44
CA ARG A 172 23.88 30.29 19.14
C ARG A 172 23.21 28.92 19.12
N ASN A 173 23.66 28.02 18.24
CA ASN A 173 23.46 26.59 18.43
C ASN A 173 24.21 26.22 19.71
N LEU A 174 23.56 26.43 20.86
CA LEU A 174 23.92 25.78 22.09
C LEU A 174 23.91 24.29 21.81
N ILE A 175 25.10 23.70 21.81
CA ILE A 175 25.30 22.35 22.30
C ILE A 175 24.56 22.28 23.64
N PRO A 176 23.48 21.49 23.78
CA PRO A 176 22.90 21.25 25.09
C PRO A 176 23.84 20.28 25.82
N HIS A 177 24.78 20.85 26.58
CA HIS A 177 25.43 20.13 27.66
C HIS A 177 24.42 19.96 28.81
N GLY A 178 24.04 18.71 29.10
CA GLY A 178 23.05 18.31 30.12
C GLY A 178 21.64 18.27 29.54
N ASP A 179 20.96 17.16 29.30
CA ASP A 179 20.96 15.85 29.97
C ASP A 179 20.88 14.73 28.91
N THR A 180 21.88 13.85 28.86
CA THR A 180 21.82 12.68 27.98
C THR A 180 20.93 11.62 28.62
N SER A 181 19.63 11.69 28.32
CA SER A 181 18.68 10.68 28.74
C SER A 181 19.13 9.30 28.24
N ILE A 182 19.09 8.29 29.12
CA ILE A 182 19.40 6.89 28.82
C ILE A 182 18.73 6.46 27.49
N THR A 183 17.52 6.95 27.24
CA THR A 183 16.76 6.75 26.00
C THR A 183 17.51 7.17 24.72
N ALA A 184 18.31 8.24 24.73
CA ALA A 184 19.07 8.70 23.57
C ALA A 184 20.24 7.75 23.22
N ILE A 185 20.90 7.17 24.23
CA ILE A 185 21.97 6.19 24.04
C ILE A 185 21.40 4.87 23.51
N TRP A 186 20.28 4.41 24.08
CA TRP A 186 19.58 3.22 23.59
C TRP A 186 19.04 3.41 22.18
N LEU A 187 18.51 4.59 21.86
CA LEU A 187 18.02 4.89 20.52
C LEU A 187 19.15 4.88 19.49
N LYS A 188 20.34 5.43 19.82
CA LYS A 188 21.53 5.36 18.95
C LYS A 188 21.98 3.92 18.71
N ARG A 189 21.98 3.09 19.76
CA ARG A 189 22.33 1.66 19.64
C ARG A 189 21.31 0.91 18.79
N LEU A 190 20.01 1.09 19.09
CA LEU A 190 18.91 0.48 18.35
C LEU A 190 18.96 0.88 16.87
N ARG A 191 19.19 2.16 16.58
CA ARG A 191 19.38 2.69 15.24
C ARG A 191 20.51 1.97 14.49
N LYS A 192 21.70 1.85 15.11
CA LYS A 192 22.83 1.12 14.53
C LYS A 192 22.53 -0.36 14.31
N THR A 193 21.82 -1.00 15.23
CA THR A 193 21.37 -2.39 15.10
C THR A 193 20.36 -2.54 13.97
N VAL A 194 19.39 -1.64 13.85
CA VAL A 194 18.41 -1.62 12.76
C VAL A 194 19.11 -1.45 11.42
N PHE A 195 20.06 -0.51 11.30
CA PHE A 195 20.81 -0.30 10.06
C PHE A 195 21.56 -1.56 9.60
N SER A 196 22.21 -2.28 10.54
CA SER A 196 22.93 -3.51 10.22
C SER A 196 22.02 -4.71 9.97
N CYS A 197 20.88 -4.81 10.66
CA CYS A 197 19.96 -5.93 10.56
C CYS A 197 18.95 -5.78 9.40
N TYR A 198 18.65 -4.55 8.98
CA TYR A 198 17.64 -4.25 7.97
C TYR A 198 17.88 -4.94 6.62
N PRO A 199 19.10 -4.95 6.03
CA PRO A 199 19.35 -5.64 4.76
C PRO A 199 19.06 -7.14 4.85
N TRP A 200 19.39 -7.78 5.97
CA TRP A 200 19.13 -9.20 6.22
C TRP A 200 17.65 -9.49 6.41
N LEU A 201 16.95 -8.65 7.16
CA LEU A 201 15.50 -8.75 7.33
C LEU A 201 14.76 -8.54 6.01
N HIS A 202 15.19 -7.56 5.21
CA HIS A 202 14.64 -7.29 3.89
C HIS A 202 14.87 -8.47 2.95
N ALA A 203 16.12 -8.95 2.84
CA ALA A 203 16.47 -10.11 2.02
C ALA A 203 15.71 -11.37 2.45
N GLY A 204 15.59 -11.63 3.75
CA GLY A 204 14.81 -12.73 4.28
C GLY A 204 13.33 -12.63 3.92
N ASN A 205 12.73 -11.45 4.09
CA ASN A 205 11.32 -11.23 3.76
C ASN A 205 11.02 -11.43 2.26
N GLU A 206 11.87 -10.91 1.37
CA GLU A 206 11.72 -11.12 -0.07
C GLU A 206 11.98 -12.59 -0.45
N GLY A 207 12.97 -13.24 0.15
CA GLY A 207 13.27 -14.66 -0.05
C GLY A 207 12.13 -15.59 0.38
N PHE A 208 11.52 -15.34 1.55
CA PHE A 208 10.34 -16.09 1.98
C PHE A 208 9.15 -15.83 1.05
N SER A 209 8.92 -14.58 0.63
CA SER A 209 7.83 -14.24 -0.28
C SER A 209 7.97 -14.99 -1.61
N PHE A 210 9.18 -14.98 -2.19
CA PHE A 210 9.49 -15.72 -3.42
C PHE A 210 9.33 -17.24 -3.24
N ALA A 211 9.83 -17.80 -2.14
CA ALA A 211 9.72 -19.23 -1.87
C ALA A 211 8.25 -19.68 -1.80
N TYR A 212 7.38 -18.94 -1.11
CA TYR A 212 5.95 -19.24 -1.04
C TYR A 212 5.25 -19.06 -2.40
N GLN A 213 5.61 -18.02 -3.17
CA GLN A 213 5.08 -17.81 -4.51
C GLN A 213 5.44 -18.96 -5.46
N LEU A 214 6.70 -19.43 -5.41
CA LEU A 214 7.17 -20.56 -6.19
C LEU A 214 6.47 -21.87 -5.77
N LEU A 215 6.33 -22.09 -4.46
CA LEU A 215 5.66 -23.27 -3.92
C LEU A 215 4.15 -23.29 -4.22
N TYR A 216 3.54 -22.11 -4.34
CA TYR A 216 2.16 -21.96 -4.80
C TYR A 216 2.01 -22.27 -6.29
N LEU A 217 3.00 -21.88 -7.10
CA LEU A 217 3.03 -22.15 -8.55
C LEU A 217 3.27 -23.63 -8.84
N LEU A 218 4.12 -24.29 -8.06
CA LEU A 218 4.39 -25.74 -8.12
C LEU A 218 3.28 -26.62 -7.54
N ASP A 219 2.15 -26.03 -7.16
CA ASP A 219 1.00 -26.71 -6.55
C ASP A 219 1.28 -27.48 -5.23
N ALA A 220 2.47 -27.29 -4.65
CA ALA A 220 2.92 -28.00 -3.45
C ALA A 220 2.29 -27.43 -2.16
N THR A 221 1.91 -26.14 -2.15
CA THR A 221 1.15 -25.54 -1.04
C THR A 221 -0.03 -24.72 -1.53
N GLY A 222 -1.10 -24.70 -0.73
CA GLY A 222 -2.28 -23.87 -0.96
C GLY A 222 -2.17 -22.43 -0.45
N PHE A 223 -1.00 -22.02 0.05
CA PHE A 223 -0.78 -20.70 0.66
C PHE A 223 0.14 -19.84 -0.19
N TYR A 224 -0.29 -18.62 -0.51
CA TYR A 224 0.45 -17.70 -1.36
C TYR A 224 1.51 -16.86 -0.62
N SER A 225 1.30 -16.59 0.67
CA SER A 225 2.24 -15.79 1.47
C SER A 225 2.41 -16.36 2.88
N LEU A 226 3.59 -16.10 3.48
CA LEU A 226 3.90 -16.49 4.86
C LEU A 226 2.87 -15.93 5.86
N GLY A 227 2.39 -14.71 5.63
CA GLY A 227 1.37 -14.07 6.48
C GLY A 227 0.04 -14.82 6.47
N LEU A 228 -0.41 -15.29 5.30
CA LEU A 228 -1.63 -16.10 5.18
C LEU A 228 -1.46 -17.46 5.87
N HIS A 229 -0.29 -18.08 5.72
CA HIS A 229 0.04 -19.33 6.39
C HIS A 229 0.05 -19.18 7.93
N ALA A 230 0.71 -18.14 8.46
CA ALA A 230 0.77 -17.86 9.89
C ALA A 230 -0.62 -17.55 10.50
N LEU A 231 -1.50 -16.90 9.73
CA LEU A 231 -2.88 -16.62 10.13
C LEU A 231 -3.83 -17.82 9.93
N GLY A 232 -3.36 -18.88 9.26
CA GLY A 232 -4.15 -20.07 8.93
C GLY A 232 -5.33 -19.76 8.01
N MET A 233 -5.13 -18.87 7.03
CA MET A 233 -6.16 -18.45 6.09
C MET A 233 -5.76 -18.84 4.67
N HIS A 234 -6.70 -19.42 3.93
CA HIS A 234 -6.54 -19.70 2.50
C HIS A 234 -7.45 -18.78 1.69
N VAL A 235 -7.05 -18.43 0.47
CA VAL A 235 -7.86 -17.59 -0.42
C VAL A 235 -8.54 -18.48 -1.46
N CYS A 236 -9.86 -18.34 -1.61
CA CYS A 236 -10.70 -19.02 -2.58
C CYS A 236 -11.44 -18.03 -3.47
N ARG A 237 -11.86 -18.46 -4.65
CA ARG A 237 -12.82 -17.71 -5.46
C ARG A 237 -14.18 -17.64 -4.77
N ALA A 238 -14.83 -16.49 -4.82
CA ALA A 238 -16.16 -16.28 -4.28
C ALA A 238 -17.21 -16.83 -5.25
N THR A 239 -18.07 -17.74 -4.77
CA THR A 239 -19.23 -18.20 -5.55
C THR A 239 -20.34 -17.15 -5.50
N GLY A 240 -21.07 -16.94 -6.61
CA GLY A 240 -22.15 -15.94 -6.69
C GLY A 240 -23.22 -16.10 -5.61
N GLN A 241 -23.56 -17.34 -5.25
CA GLN A 241 -24.49 -17.66 -4.16
C GLN A 241 -23.97 -17.18 -2.79
N GLU A 242 -22.66 -17.33 -2.52
CA GLU A 242 -22.03 -16.85 -1.29
C GLU A 242 -21.98 -15.32 -1.19
N LEU A 243 -21.98 -14.62 -2.33
CA LEU A 243 -22.06 -13.16 -2.38
C LEU A 243 -23.48 -12.67 -2.05
N MET A 244 -24.51 -13.37 -2.51
CA MET A 244 -25.90 -13.05 -2.15
C MET A 244 -26.16 -13.32 -0.66
N ASP A 245 -25.63 -14.43 -0.12
CA ASP A 245 -25.75 -14.75 1.30
C ASP A 245 -25.00 -13.76 2.20
N THR A 246 -23.87 -13.22 1.74
CA THR A 246 -23.17 -12.17 2.49
C THR A 246 -23.90 -10.84 2.46
N SER A 247 -24.37 -10.41 1.28
CA SER A 247 -25.17 -9.18 1.16
C SER A 247 -26.41 -9.22 2.06
N SER A 248 -27.11 -10.37 2.11
CA SER A 248 -28.28 -10.54 2.97
C SER A 248 -27.95 -10.60 4.46
N ARG A 249 -26.79 -11.14 4.85
CA ARG A 249 -26.32 -11.10 6.26
C ARG A 249 -25.93 -9.69 6.67
N VAL A 250 -25.29 -8.94 5.78
CA VAL A 250 -24.86 -7.56 6.03
C VAL A 250 -26.06 -6.64 6.16
N SER A 251 -27.08 -6.79 5.31
CA SER A 251 -28.32 -6.03 5.44
C SER A 251 -29.03 -6.30 6.77
N LYS A 252 -29.08 -7.58 7.21
CA LYS A 252 -29.62 -7.97 8.54
C LYS A 252 -28.81 -7.42 9.72
N ILE A 253 -27.49 -7.29 9.59
CA ILE A 253 -26.66 -6.68 10.64
C ILE A 253 -26.89 -5.16 10.68
N ARG A 254 -26.92 -4.50 9.53
CA ARG A 254 -27.18 -3.06 9.41
C ARG A 254 -28.58 -2.71 9.94
N SER A 255 -29.59 -3.54 9.69
CA SER A 255 -30.93 -3.34 10.23
C SER A 255 -30.95 -3.47 11.76
N ARG A 256 -30.26 -4.47 12.32
CA ARG A 256 -30.13 -4.65 13.78
C ARG A 256 -29.34 -3.52 14.45
N GLU A 257 -28.32 -2.98 13.80
CA GLU A 257 -27.60 -1.81 14.32
C GLU A 257 -28.49 -0.57 14.32
N ARG A 258 -29.29 -0.37 13.26
CA ARG A 258 -30.29 0.70 13.19
C ARG A 258 -31.35 0.58 14.28
N GLU A 259 -31.77 -0.64 14.62
CA GLU A 259 -32.72 -0.93 15.72
C GLU A 259 -32.10 -0.73 17.11
N ARG A 260 -30.80 -0.94 17.28
CA ARG A 260 -30.08 -0.81 18.56
C ARG A 260 -29.71 0.62 18.94
N LEU A 261 -29.90 1.60 18.05
CA LEU A 261 -29.69 3.01 18.37
C LEU A 261 -30.73 3.45 19.44
N ARG A 262 -30.27 3.63 20.68
CA ARG A 262 -31.04 4.21 21.79
C ARG A 262 -30.80 5.72 21.84
N GLY A 263 -31.87 6.52 21.96
CA GLY A 263 -31.79 7.98 21.99
C GLY A 263 -33.11 8.67 21.61
N SER A 264 -33.14 10.00 21.66
CA SER A 264 -34.26 10.84 21.22
C SER A 264 -34.55 10.67 19.71
N PRO A 265 -35.82 10.71 19.26
CA PRO A 265 -36.22 10.41 17.87
C PRO A 265 -35.51 11.28 16.81
N TRP A 266 -35.21 12.55 17.12
CA TRP A 266 -34.50 13.44 16.20
C TRP A 266 -33.00 13.10 16.09
N LEU A 267 -32.34 12.81 17.21
CA LEU A 267 -30.93 12.35 17.21
C LEU A 267 -30.78 11.01 16.49
N LYS A 268 -31.76 10.10 16.63
CA LYS A 268 -31.78 8.85 15.86
C LYS A 268 -31.92 9.08 14.36
N ALA A 269 -32.75 10.03 13.93
CA ALA A 269 -32.91 10.36 12.52
C ALA A 269 -31.61 10.95 11.93
N LEU A 270 -30.97 11.87 12.65
CA LEU A 270 -29.70 12.47 12.25
C LEU A 270 -28.57 11.45 12.21
N GLN A 271 -28.38 10.68 13.30
CA GLN A 271 -27.35 9.65 13.39
C GLN A 271 -27.59 8.54 12.36
N GLY A 272 -28.84 8.12 12.19
CA GLY A 272 -29.23 7.14 11.17
C GLY A 272 -28.99 7.64 9.75
N GLY A 273 -29.29 8.91 9.46
CA GLY A 273 -28.99 9.54 8.18
C GLY A 273 -27.49 9.63 7.92
N LEU A 274 -26.71 10.07 8.91
CA LEU A 274 -25.24 10.19 8.81
C LEU A 274 -24.58 8.82 8.60
N LEU A 275 -25.00 7.80 9.35
CA LEU A 275 -24.51 6.43 9.17
C LEU A 275 -24.93 5.86 7.80
N THR A 276 -26.15 6.12 7.35
CA THR A 276 -26.61 5.66 6.03
C THR A 276 -25.82 6.33 4.92
N CYS A 277 -25.58 7.64 5.02
CA CYS A 277 -24.73 8.37 4.09
C CYS A 277 -23.29 7.86 4.12
N ALA A 278 -22.70 7.67 5.31
CA ALA A 278 -21.36 7.12 5.45
C ALA A 278 -21.25 5.70 4.86
N TYR A 279 -22.23 4.84 5.09
CA TYR A 279 -22.26 3.51 4.49
C TYR A 279 -22.47 3.55 2.99
N ALA A 280 -23.32 4.44 2.48
CA ALA A 280 -23.50 4.62 1.05
C ALA A 280 -22.20 5.11 0.41
N VAL A 281 -21.58 6.16 0.95
CA VAL A 281 -20.29 6.68 0.48
C VAL A 281 -19.22 5.58 0.48
N LEU A 282 -19.13 4.76 1.54
CA LEU A 282 -18.17 3.67 1.60
C LEU A 282 -18.48 2.52 0.63
N ASP A 283 -19.75 2.13 0.48
CA ASP A 283 -20.16 1.08 -0.46
C ASP A 283 -19.89 1.52 -1.91
N TYR A 284 -20.09 2.80 -2.23
CA TYR A 284 -19.75 3.38 -3.53
C TYR A 284 -18.28 3.77 -3.66
N ALA A 285 -17.53 3.90 -2.57
CA ALA A 285 -16.11 4.24 -2.59
C ALA A 285 -15.30 3.16 -3.32
N GLN A 286 -15.64 1.88 -3.14
CA GLN A 286 -14.98 0.79 -3.85
C GLN A 286 -15.14 0.96 -5.37
N THR A 287 -16.36 1.17 -5.86
CA THR A 287 -16.62 1.43 -7.29
C THR A 287 -16.01 2.76 -7.76
N GLY A 288 -16.03 3.78 -6.90
CA GLY A 288 -15.47 5.09 -7.17
C GLY A 288 -13.94 5.06 -7.31
N ILE A 289 -13.25 4.27 -6.48
CA ILE A 289 -11.79 4.08 -6.56
C ILE A 289 -11.44 3.38 -7.88
N ILE A 290 -12.16 2.32 -8.26
CA ILE A 290 -11.91 1.64 -9.55
C ILE A 290 -12.09 2.63 -10.71
N ALA A 291 -13.20 3.39 -10.70
CA ALA A 291 -13.48 4.38 -11.73
C ALA A 291 -12.41 5.50 -11.75
N ALA A 292 -11.95 5.96 -10.58
CA ALA A 292 -10.91 6.96 -10.46
C ALA A 292 -9.57 6.46 -10.98
N VAL A 293 -9.16 5.23 -10.64
CA VAL A 293 -7.92 4.62 -11.15
C VAL A 293 -7.99 4.44 -12.66
N PHE A 294 -9.14 3.99 -13.20
CA PHE A 294 -9.35 3.86 -14.64
C PHE A 294 -9.23 5.22 -15.35
N PHE A 295 -9.92 6.25 -14.85
CA PHE A 295 -9.88 7.59 -15.43
C PHE A 295 -8.47 8.20 -15.33
N PHE A 296 -7.79 8.01 -14.19
CA PHE A 296 -6.41 8.44 -14.01
C PHE A 296 -5.48 7.77 -15.02
N LYS A 297 -5.58 6.44 -15.20
CA LYS A 297 -4.77 5.71 -16.19
C LYS A 297 -5.08 6.12 -17.63
N MET A 298 -6.35 6.39 -17.93
CA MET A 298 -6.75 6.95 -19.24
C MET A 298 -6.12 8.32 -19.46
N MET A 299 -6.10 9.18 -18.45
CA MET A 299 -5.49 10.50 -18.51
C MET A 299 -3.97 10.40 -18.66
N GLU A 300 -3.31 9.53 -17.88
CA GLU A 300 -1.87 9.26 -17.98
C GLU A 300 -1.49 8.79 -19.39
N TRP A 301 -2.24 7.82 -19.93
CA TRP A 301 -2.06 7.36 -21.30
C TRP A 301 -2.27 8.47 -22.33
N TRP A 302 -3.30 9.30 -22.15
CA TRP A 302 -3.59 10.43 -23.04
C TRP A 302 -2.44 11.46 -23.03
N TYR A 303 -1.91 11.79 -21.86
CA TYR A 303 -0.81 12.73 -21.70
C TYR A 303 0.52 12.18 -22.22
N GLN A 304 0.86 10.92 -21.92
CA GLN A 304 2.05 10.26 -22.48
C GLN A 304 1.97 10.19 -24.01
N SER A 305 0.81 9.82 -24.56
CA SER A 305 0.60 9.78 -26.02
C SER A 305 0.65 11.17 -26.68
N ALA A 306 0.36 12.24 -25.93
CA ALA A 306 0.48 13.62 -26.41
C ALA A 306 1.95 14.09 -26.34
N GLU A 307 2.65 13.77 -25.26
CA GLU A 307 4.06 14.09 -25.07
C GLU A 307 4.94 13.37 -26.10
N GLU A 308 4.71 12.07 -26.35
CA GLU A 308 5.40 11.29 -27.40
C GLU A 308 5.23 11.90 -28.80
N ARG A 309 4.06 12.50 -29.09
CA ARG A 309 3.81 13.19 -30.37
C ARG A 309 4.50 14.55 -30.46
N MET A 310 4.76 15.21 -29.33
CA MET A 310 5.46 16.49 -29.27
C MET A 310 6.98 16.33 -29.18
N SER A 311 7.47 15.23 -28.59
CA SER A 311 8.89 14.90 -28.43
C SER A 311 9.44 14.05 -29.57
N ALA A 312 8.59 13.48 -30.43
CA ALA A 312 9.03 12.80 -31.65
C ALA A 312 9.80 13.79 -32.54
N PRO A 313 11.09 13.52 -32.85
CA PRO A 313 11.87 14.39 -33.73
C PRO A 313 11.14 14.53 -35.06
N THR A 314 10.88 15.76 -35.51
CA THR A 314 10.46 16.01 -36.88
C THR A 314 11.60 15.60 -37.81
N VAL A 315 11.56 14.36 -38.29
CA VAL A 315 12.47 13.87 -39.33
C VAL A 315 12.10 14.61 -40.62
N TYR A 316 12.75 15.74 -40.86
CA TYR A 316 12.63 16.43 -42.13
C TYR A 316 13.23 15.53 -43.23
N PRO A 317 12.55 15.37 -44.39
CA PRO A 317 13.17 14.70 -45.51
C PRO A 317 14.48 15.42 -45.86
N PRO A 318 15.55 14.70 -46.24
CA PRO A 318 16.80 15.33 -46.61
C PRO A 318 16.55 16.36 -47.72
N PRO A 319 17.16 17.56 -47.65
CA PRO A 319 16.94 18.59 -48.66
C PRO A 319 17.33 18.07 -50.05
N PRO A 320 16.62 18.50 -51.11
CA PRO A 320 16.93 18.08 -52.48
C PRO A 320 18.39 18.47 -52.83
N PRO A 321 19.10 17.64 -53.60
CA PRO A 321 20.49 17.91 -53.96
C PRO A 321 20.62 19.25 -54.71
N PRO A 322 21.70 20.01 -54.48
CA PRO A 322 21.89 21.31 -55.12
C PRO A 322 21.96 21.15 -56.64
N PRO A 323 21.43 22.12 -57.42
CA PRO A 323 21.49 22.06 -58.88
C PRO A 323 22.94 22.07 -59.37
N PRO A 324 23.28 21.32 -60.43
CA PRO A 324 24.63 21.30 -60.98
C PRO A 324 25.04 22.70 -61.45
N PRO A 325 26.33 23.06 -61.29
CA PRO A 325 26.82 24.38 -61.67
C PRO A 325 26.61 24.60 -63.18
N LYS A 326 25.99 25.74 -63.53
CA LYS A 326 25.86 26.18 -64.92
C LYS A 326 27.25 26.46 -65.47
N VAL A 327 27.70 25.64 -66.42
CA VAL A 327 28.91 25.91 -67.19
C VAL A 327 28.64 27.15 -68.04
N SER A 328 29.38 28.23 -67.79
CA SER A 328 29.39 29.42 -68.65
C SER A 328 29.92 29.02 -70.02
N ARG A 329 29.13 29.27 -71.06
CA ARG A 329 29.42 28.93 -72.45
C ARG A 329 30.41 29.88 -73.08
#